data_AF-A0A9D6YZB9-F1
#
_entry.id   AF-A0A9D6YZB9-F1
#
_cell.length_a   1.000
_cell.length_b   1.000
_cell.length_c   1.000
_cell.angle_alpha   90.00
_cell.angle_beta   90.00
_cell.angle_gamma   90.00
#
_symmetry.space_group_name_H-M   'P 1'
#
loop_
_entity.id
_entity.type
_entity.pdbx_description
1 polymer ?
#
loop_
_entity_poly.entity_id
_entity_poly.type
_entity_poly.pdbx_seq_one_letter_code
_entity_poly.pdbx_strand_id
1 'polypeptide(L)'
;MKRRRKTSLLFLFLSAICLSGGCGGKLATTGWATVADITPQGAMLLQYQDGKAAWKVINPDNPRQQTAIASKNLRKPARFVETKKGSTLTFPSGDTINYREIPEKIGR
;
A
#
# COMPACT_ATOMS: atom_id res chain seq x y z
N MET A 1 53.85 -46.71 -3.25
CA MET A 1 53.05 -46.26 -4.42
C MET A 1 51.77 -47.07 -4.50
N LYS A 2 50.60 -46.47 -4.20
CA LYS A 2 49.30 -47.17 -4.18
C LYS A 2 48.30 -46.37 -5.00
N ARG A 3 47.68 -47.03 -5.98
CA ARG A 3 46.92 -46.44 -7.10
C ARG A 3 45.57 -45.86 -6.64
N ARG A 4 45.25 -44.72 -7.25
CA ARG A 4 44.00 -43.94 -7.18
C ARG A 4 42.77 -44.78 -7.57
N ARG A 5 41.62 -44.53 -6.93
CA ARG A 5 40.32 -44.40 -7.60
C ARG A 5 39.52 -43.28 -6.93
N LYS A 6 39.27 -42.23 -7.71
CA LYS A 6 38.40 -41.10 -7.39
C LYS A 6 36.97 -41.57 -7.61
N THR A 7 36.14 -41.51 -6.59
CA THR A 7 34.69 -41.70 -6.73
C THR A 7 34.06 -40.33 -6.61
N SER A 8 33.98 -39.63 -7.74
CA SER A 8 33.16 -38.44 -7.90
C SER A 8 31.70 -38.86 -7.74
N LEU A 9 31.07 -38.53 -6.60
CA LEU A 9 29.63 -38.58 -6.50
C LEU A 9 29.07 -37.39 -7.29
N LEU A 10 28.49 -37.73 -8.43
CA LEU A 10 27.64 -36.90 -9.27
C LEU A 10 26.51 -36.31 -8.40
N PHE A 11 26.59 -35.03 -8.05
CA PHE A 11 25.43 -34.32 -7.52
C PHE A 11 24.49 -34.02 -8.69
N LEU A 12 23.36 -34.70 -8.69
CA LEU A 12 22.26 -34.54 -9.63
C LEU A 12 21.82 -33.07 -9.67
N PHE A 13 22.02 -32.47 -10.84
CA PHE A 13 21.27 -31.33 -11.34
C PHE A 13 19.77 -31.61 -11.20
N LEU A 14 19.12 -30.98 -10.22
CA LEU A 14 17.69 -30.78 -10.26
C LEU A 14 17.46 -29.28 -10.44
N SER A 15 17.50 -28.88 -11.69
CA SER A 15 17.03 -27.60 -12.20
C SER A 15 15.54 -27.47 -11.90
N ALA A 16 15.22 -26.97 -10.70
CA ALA A 16 13.92 -26.43 -10.40
C ALA A 16 13.76 -25.14 -11.19
N ILE A 17 13.08 -25.29 -12.32
CA ILE A 17 12.54 -24.23 -13.15
C ILE A 17 11.61 -23.41 -12.24
N CYS A 18 12.10 -22.33 -11.64
CA CYS A 18 11.25 -21.29 -11.08
C CYS A 18 10.69 -20.43 -12.22
N LEU A 19 9.83 -21.06 -13.04
CA LEU A 19 8.78 -20.36 -13.77
C LEU A 19 7.75 -19.88 -12.74
N SER A 20 8.08 -18.79 -12.06
CA SER A 20 7.06 -17.93 -11.44
C SER A 20 7.12 -16.57 -12.12
N GLY A 21 6.70 -16.55 -13.38
CA GLY A 21 6.15 -15.35 -13.98
C GLY A 21 4.93 -14.95 -13.16
N GLY A 22 5.08 -13.90 -12.35
CA GLY A 22 4.01 -13.29 -11.56
C GLY A 22 3.90 -11.82 -11.91
N CYS A 23 2.85 -11.47 -12.67
CA CYS A 23 2.28 -10.15 -12.93
C CYS A 23 3.11 -8.91 -12.52
N GLY A 24 3.84 -8.34 -13.50
CA GLY A 24 4.41 -6.99 -13.44
C GLY A 24 3.35 -5.88 -13.46
N GLY A 25 2.36 -5.94 -12.57
CA GLY A 25 1.40 -4.88 -12.32
C GLY A 25 1.93 -3.97 -11.23
N LYS A 26 2.10 -2.67 -11.54
CA LYS A 26 2.56 -1.59 -10.65
C LYS A 26 2.17 -1.88 -9.18
N LEU A 27 3.16 -2.29 -8.40
CA LEU A 27 3.03 -2.73 -7.01
C LEU A 27 2.38 -1.62 -6.18
N ALA A 28 1.44 -2.00 -5.33
CA ALA A 28 0.80 -1.09 -4.40
C ALA A 28 1.86 -0.27 -3.62
N THR A 29 1.67 1.03 -3.49
CA THR A 29 2.53 1.87 -2.65
C THR A 29 2.06 1.69 -1.22
N THR A 30 2.97 1.41 -0.29
CA THR A 30 2.62 1.27 1.13
C THR A 30 3.56 2.09 2.00
N GLY A 31 3.08 2.48 3.16
CA GLY A 31 3.87 3.26 4.11
C GLY A 31 3.01 3.76 5.26
N TRP A 32 3.45 4.85 5.87
CA TRP A 32 2.72 5.52 6.95
C TRP A 32 2.36 6.94 6.55
N ALA A 33 1.19 7.36 7.02
CA ALA A 33 0.71 8.72 6.89
C ALA A 33 -0.08 9.10 8.15
N THR A 34 -0.40 10.38 8.26
CA THR A 34 -1.34 10.91 9.25
C THR A 34 -2.42 11.68 8.51
N VAL A 35 -3.65 11.63 9.03
CA VAL A 35 -4.70 12.53 8.53
C VAL A 35 -4.48 13.89 9.18
N ALA A 36 -4.05 14.87 8.39
CA ALA A 36 -3.71 16.20 8.87
C ALA A 36 -4.94 17.12 8.96
N ASP A 37 -5.85 17.01 7.99
CA ASP A 37 -7.08 17.80 7.90
C ASP A 37 -8.18 17.05 7.14
N ILE A 38 -9.45 17.40 7.35
CA ILE A 38 -10.62 16.73 6.78
C ILE A 38 -11.73 17.74 6.50
N THR A 39 -12.33 17.63 5.33
CA THR A 39 -13.52 18.41 4.95
C THR A 39 -14.81 17.66 5.30
N PRO A 40 -15.90 18.37 5.64
CA PRO A 40 -17.21 17.75 5.85
C PRO A 40 -17.72 16.93 4.65
N GLN A 41 -17.24 17.25 3.45
CA GLN A 41 -17.62 16.60 2.19
C GLN A 41 -16.86 15.29 1.93
N GLY A 42 -15.97 14.87 2.83
CA GLY A 42 -15.22 13.63 2.69
C GLY A 42 -13.98 13.75 1.83
N ALA A 43 -13.29 14.88 1.87
CA ALA A 43 -11.88 14.96 1.46
C ALA A 43 -10.99 15.00 2.70
N MET A 44 -9.80 14.42 2.62
CA MET A 44 -8.83 14.43 3.70
C MET A 44 -7.43 14.72 3.19
N LEU A 45 -6.66 15.48 3.96
CA LEU A 45 -5.26 15.75 3.69
C LEU A 45 -4.42 14.68 4.40
N LEU A 46 -3.71 13.87 3.62
CA LEU A 46 -2.72 12.93 4.16
C LEU A 46 -1.35 13.58 4.17
N GLN A 47 -0.68 13.54 5.34
CA GLN A 47 0.72 13.90 5.50
C GLN A 47 1.55 12.62 5.60
N TYR A 48 2.40 12.39 4.61
CA TYR A 48 3.28 11.23 4.51
C TYR A 48 4.58 11.43 5.29
N GLN A 49 5.26 10.33 5.61
CA GLN A 49 6.55 10.35 6.33
C GLN A 49 7.68 11.07 5.57
N ASP A 50 7.61 11.13 4.24
CA ASP A 50 8.60 11.81 3.40
C ASP A 50 8.41 13.34 3.34
N GLY A 51 7.50 13.88 4.16
CA GLY A 51 7.20 15.31 4.22
C GLY A 51 6.20 15.76 3.15
N LYS A 52 5.80 14.90 2.21
CA LYS A 52 4.76 15.24 1.23
C LYS A 52 3.38 15.24 1.87
N ALA A 53 2.49 16.08 1.33
CA ALA A 53 1.09 16.09 1.67
C ALA A 53 0.24 15.98 0.39
N ALA A 54 -0.86 15.24 0.46
CA ALA A 54 -1.80 15.13 -0.66
C ALA A 54 -3.24 15.06 -0.16
N TRP A 55 -4.13 15.80 -0.83
CA TRP A 55 -5.56 15.66 -0.64
C TRP A 55 -6.05 14.40 -1.33
N LYS A 56 -6.88 13.63 -0.61
CA LYS A 56 -7.54 12.40 -1.07
C LYS A 56 -9.03 12.50 -0.83
N VAL A 57 -9.81 11.84 -1.67
CA VAL A 57 -11.27 11.74 -1.48
C VAL A 57 -11.60 10.42 -0.82
N ILE A 58 -12.34 10.49 0.28
CA ILE A 58 -12.92 9.34 0.97
C ILE A 58 -13.92 8.67 0.02
N ASN A 59 -13.91 7.34 -0.02
CA ASN A 59 -14.71 6.56 -0.93
C ASN A 59 -16.22 6.88 -0.76
N PRO A 60 -16.95 7.22 -1.84
CA PRO A 60 -18.35 7.67 -1.77
C PRO A 60 -19.36 6.60 -1.36
N ASP A 61 -18.97 5.34 -1.20
CA ASP A 61 -19.90 4.29 -0.77
C ASP A 61 -20.46 4.55 0.64
N ASN A 62 -19.64 5.10 1.55
CA ASN A 62 -20.03 5.42 2.93
C ASN A 62 -19.31 6.68 3.48
N PRO A 63 -19.46 7.85 2.85
CA PRO A 63 -18.62 9.02 3.10
C PRO A 63 -18.83 9.55 4.52
N ARG A 64 -20.07 9.63 5.01
CA ARG A 64 -20.37 10.16 6.35
C ARG A 64 -19.68 9.37 7.46
N GLN A 65 -19.76 8.04 7.41
CA GLN A 65 -19.14 7.17 8.42
C GLN A 65 -17.61 7.25 8.34
N GLN A 66 -17.05 7.18 7.14
CA GLN A 66 -15.60 7.22 6.96
C GLN A 66 -15.00 8.59 7.28
N THR A 67 -15.71 9.69 6.99
CA THR A 67 -15.34 11.04 7.45
C THR A 67 -15.34 11.10 8.98
N ALA A 68 -16.33 10.52 9.66
CA ALA A 68 -16.33 10.48 11.12
C ALA A 68 -15.14 9.67 11.69
N ILE A 69 -14.79 8.54 11.04
CA ILE A 69 -13.61 7.75 11.38
C ILE A 69 -12.33 8.59 11.19
N ALA A 70 -12.22 9.32 10.08
CA ALA A 70 -11.12 10.22 9.81
C ALA A 70 -11.02 11.29 10.90
N SER A 71 -12.14 11.95 11.24
CA SER A 71 -12.16 13.03 12.23
C SER A 71 -11.75 12.56 13.63
N LYS A 72 -12.23 11.39 14.04
CA LYS A 72 -11.83 10.73 15.29
C LYS A 72 -10.33 10.39 15.34
N ASN A 73 -9.70 10.22 14.18
CA ASN A 73 -8.31 9.77 14.05
C ASN A 73 -7.38 10.84 13.45
N LEU A 74 -7.77 12.11 13.50
CA LEU A 74 -6.91 13.24 13.14
C LEU A 74 -5.57 13.17 13.87
N ARG A 75 -4.50 13.42 13.12
CA ARG A 75 -3.09 13.45 13.57
C ARG A 75 -2.57 12.14 14.18
N LYS A 76 -3.33 11.04 14.06
CA LYS A 76 -2.84 9.71 14.47
C LYS A 76 -2.10 9.06 13.31
N PRO A 77 -0.99 8.33 13.60
CA PRO A 77 -0.30 7.57 12.57
C PRO A 77 -1.20 6.44 12.07
N ALA A 78 -1.15 6.18 10.77
CA ALA A 78 -1.89 5.13 10.11
C ALA A 78 -1.06 4.52 8.98
N ARG A 79 -1.26 3.23 8.73
CA ARG A 79 -0.63 2.53 7.63
C ARG A 79 -1.49 2.68 6.39
N PHE A 80 -0.89 3.06 5.26
CA PHE A 80 -1.61 3.13 3.99
C PHE A 80 -1.20 2.02 3.02
N VAL A 81 -2.13 1.66 2.16
CA VAL A 81 -1.92 0.85 0.97
C VAL A 81 -2.64 1.55 -0.18
N GLU A 82 -1.86 2.09 -1.12
CA GLU A 82 -2.36 2.84 -2.28
C GLU A 82 -2.22 2.03 -3.55
N THR A 83 -3.31 1.92 -4.31
CA THR A 83 -3.33 1.20 -5.59
C THR A 83 -4.02 2.04 -6.66
N LYS A 84 -3.88 1.65 -7.92
CA LYS A 84 -4.59 2.30 -9.03
C LYS A 84 -6.12 2.26 -8.92
N LYS A 85 -6.68 1.26 -8.22
CA LYS A 85 -8.14 1.04 -8.15
C LYS A 85 -8.78 1.65 -6.90
N GLY A 86 -7.96 2.09 -5.95
CA GLY A 86 -8.40 2.53 -4.64
C GLY A 86 -7.36 2.22 -3.59
N SER A 87 -7.52 2.87 -2.45
CA SER A 87 -6.53 2.88 -1.39
C SER A 87 -7.21 2.72 -0.04
N THR A 88 -6.45 2.22 0.93
CA THR A 88 -6.93 2.02 2.29
C THR A 88 -5.94 2.61 3.29
N LEU A 89 -6.47 3.27 4.31
CA LEU A 89 -5.75 3.79 5.47
C LEU A 89 -6.22 3.02 6.71
N THR A 90 -5.30 2.42 7.47
CA THR A 90 -5.61 1.60 8.65
C THR A 90 -4.92 2.18 9.88
N PHE A 91 -5.71 2.53 10.89
CA PHE A 91 -5.21 3.03 12.17
C PHE A 91 -4.86 1.88 13.12
N PRO A 92 -3.99 2.10 14.13
CA PRO A 92 -3.69 1.11 15.16
C PRO A 92 -4.92 0.60 15.94
N SER A 93 -6.00 1.38 15.99
CA SER A 93 -7.28 0.98 16.60
C SER A 93 -8.04 -0.08 15.79
N GLY A 94 -7.60 -0.38 14.56
CA GLY A 94 -8.32 -1.22 13.60
C GLY A 94 -9.33 -0.45 12.74
N ASP A 95 -9.55 0.84 13.02
CA ASP A 95 -10.37 1.70 12.17
C ASP A 95 -9.74 1.79 10.76
N THR A 96 -10.58 1.73 9.71
CA THR A 96 -10.11 1.83 8.32
C THR A 96 -10.88 2.89 7.53
N ILE A 97 -10.19 3.52 6.59
CA ILE A 97 -10.75 4.48 5.63
C ILE A 97 -10.37 4.02 4.23
N ASN A 98 -11.34 3.93 3.34
CA ASN A 98 -11.10 3.71 1.92
C ASN A 98 -11.11 5.07 1.22
N TYR A 99 -10.13 5.30 0.34
CA TYR A 99 -9.96 6.57 -0.33
C TYR A 99 -9.39 6.40 -1.73
N ARG A 100 -9.45 7.48 -2.51
CA ARG A 100 -8.95 7.54 -3.89
C ARG A 100 -8.23 8.88 -4.12
N GLU A 101 -7.42 8.91 -5.17
CA GLU A 101 -6.85 10.16 -5.67
C GLU A 101 -7.96 11.13 -6.09
N ILE A 102 -7.71 12.42 -5.90
CA ILE A 102 -8.53 13.45 -6.51
C ILE A 102 -8.10 13.52 -7.99
N PRO A 103 -9.01 13.30 -8.96
CA PRO A 103 -8.64 13.42 -10.35
C PRO A 103 -8.15 14.85 -10.62
N GLU A 104 -6.94 14.98 -11.18
CA GLU A 104 -6.31 16.27 -11.51
C GLU A 104 -7.14 17.13 -12.50
N LYS A 105 -8.20 16.58 -13.10
CA LYS A 105 -9.10 17.30 -14.00
C LYS A 105 -10.39 17.72 -13.30
N ILE A 106 -10.33 18.84 -12.60
CA ILE A 106 -11.47 19.75 -12.41
C ILE A 106 -11.04 21.11 -12.92
N GLY A 107 -10.99 21.26 -14.24
CA GLY A 107 -10.57 22.50 -14.90
C GLY A 107 -10.56 22.34 -16.41
N ARG A 108 -11.45 23.08 -17.07
CA ARG A 108 -11.37 23.39 -18.50
C ARG A 108 -10.20 24.34 -18.75
#